data_AF-A0A813E788-F1
#
_entry.id   AF-A0A813E788-F1
#
_cell.length_a   1.000
_cell.length_b   1.000
_cell.length_c   1.000
_cell.angle_alpha   90.00
_cell.angle_beta   90.00
_cell.angle_gamma   90.00
#
_symmetry.space_group_name_H-M   'P 1'
#
loop_
_entity.id
_entity.type
_entity.pdbx_description
1 polymer ?
#
loop_
_entity_poly.entity_id
_entity_poly.type
_entity_poly.pdbx_seq_one_letter_code
_entity_poly.pdbx_strand_id
1 'polypeptide(L)'
;MHGGGSDGESVAGGSDAEFEYEDQEDTVIRSDGEDDDDQMVIEPPEVRKAPYAMMNRADLADRQTKCVAEAAELLQVTQEEGFVLLREHNWDLLRLQEAWFDNDKKVRDRCGLSATPSSSSSSCNNGPGTCSICMSAIDELVSEQCGHGFCKDCWTGYLNSQVDEGRSAVHTRCPQHKCNRHVSGNFFERFCDEEHNKKYREWCLRTYVDENPAVKWCSNPVGCTYACEYQGVEALEIRCNCNYSWCWACGEEAHRPASCKTARG
;
A
#
# COMPACT_ATOMS: atom_id res chain seq x y z
N MET A 1 45.68 17.72 -45.52
CA MET A 1 46.74 17.15 -46.39
C MET A 1 46.82 15.64 -46.14
N HIS A 2 47.55 14.91 -47.00
CA HIS A 2 47.78 13.46 -46.98
C HIS A 2 48.08 12.82 -45.60
N GLY A 3 47.84 11.52 -45.37
CA GLY A 3 47.26 10.49 -46.26
C GLY A 3 47.76 9.07 -45.95
N GLY A 4 47.19 8.05 -46.62
CA GLY A 4 47.47 6.61 -46.43
C GLY A 4 46.54 5.94 -45.40
N GLY A 5 45.99 4.72 -45.59
CA GLY A 5 46.26 3.66 -46.59
C GLY A 5 46.95 2.44 -45.95
N SER A 6 46.93 1.20 -46.48
CA SER A 6 46.30 0.65 -47.70
C SER A 6 46.72 -0.85 -47.82
N ASP A 7 45.95 -1.87 -48.25
CA ASP A 7 44.52 -2.11 -48.55
C ASP A 7 44.23 -3.62 -48.20
N GLY A 8 43.30 -4.45 -48.71
CA GLY A 8 42.35 -4.38 -49.83
C GLY A 8 41.54 -5.69 -50.08
N GLU A 9 40.73 -5.66 -51.16
CA GLU A 9 40.23 -6.75 -52.04
C GLU A 9 39.50 -7.99 -51.42
N SER A 10 38.26 -8.38 -51.76
CA SER A 10 37.34 -8.21 -52.91
C SER A 10 37.53 -9.14 -54.12
N VAL A 11 36.54 -9.99 -54.39
CA VAL A 11 36.05 -10.34 -55.75
C VAL A 11 34.59 -10.80 -55.67
N ALA A 12 33.83 -10.52 -56.73
CA ALA A 12 32.51 -11.08 -56.96
C ALA A 12 32.45 -11.67 -58.38
N GLY A 13 31.68 -12.73 -58.56
CA GLY A 13 31.44 -13.38 -59.84
C GLY A 13 30.25 -14.31 -59.72
N GLY A 14 29.45 -14.42 -60.78
CA GLY A 14 28.28 -15.28 -60.84
C GLY A 14 28.04 -15.81 -62.24
N SER A 15 27.26 -16.89 -62.33
CA SER A 15 26.79 -17.51 -63.56
C SER A 15 25.46 -18.21 -63.28
N ASP A 16 24.74 -18.53 -64.34
CA ASP A 16 23.33 -18.97 -64.34
C ASP A 16 23.17 -20.38 -64.93
N ALA A 17 21.98 -20.98 -64.74
CA ALA A 17 21.50 -22.22 -65.36
C ALA A 17 22.22 -23.54 -64.92
N GLU A 18 21.72 -24.75 -65.16
CA GLU A 18 20.55 -25.22 -65.95
C GLU A 18 19.56 -26.09 -65.11
N PHE A 19 18.53 -26.64 -65.78
CA PHE A 19 17.39 -27.34 -65.19
C PHE A 19 17.28 -28.74 -65.80
N GLU A 20 17.33 -29.81 -64.99
CA GLU A 20 17.03 -31.18 -65.43
C GLU A 20 16.07 -31.88 -64.47
N TYR A 21 15.28 -32.80 -65.02
CA TYR A 21 14.20 -33.54 -64.36
C TYR A 21 14.10 -34.95 -64.96
N GLU A 22 14.27 -35.97 -64.12
CA GLU A 22 13.91 -37.35 -64.41
C GLU A 22 13.11 -37.94 -63.22
N ASP A 23 12.41 -39.04 -63.47
CA ASP A 23 11.22 -39.50 -62.74
C ASP A 23 11.27 -41.05 -62.57
N GLN A 24 10.48 -41.59 -61.63
CA GLN A 24 10.34 -43.04 -61.32
C GLN A 24 11.62 -43.72 -60.75
N GLU A 25 11.59 -44.88 -60.06
CA GLU A 25 10.51 -45.84 -59.75
C GLU A 25 10.38 -46.18 -58.24
N ASP A 26 9.13 -46.45 -57.86
CA ASP A 26 8.54 -47.33 -56.83
C ASP A 26 9.30 -48.06 -55.70
N THR A 27 8.56 -48.16 -54.58
CA THR A 27 8.51 -49.24 -53.56
C THR A 27 9.71 -49.52 -52.61
N VAL A 28 9.45 -49.31 -51.31
CA VAL A 28 9.02 -50.44 -50.44
C VAL A 28 8.10 -49.94 -49.32
N ILE A 29 6.92 -50.55 -49.19
CA ILE A 29 6.04 -50.32 -48.02
C ILE A 29 6.59 -51.12 -46.83
N ARG A 30 6.86 -50.42 -45.72
CA ARG A 30 6.99 -51.04 -44.40
C ARG A 30 5.94 -50.48 -43.46
N SER A 31 4.87 -51.25 -43.29
CA SER A 31 3.85 -51.04 -42.27
C SER A 31 4.35 -51.58 -40.93
N ASP A 32 5.26 -50.86 -40.29
CA ASP A 32 5.52 -51.04 -38.86
C ASP A 32 4.44 -50.21 -38.13
N GLY A 33 3.39 -50.90 -37.68
CA GLY A 33 2.20 -50.28 -37.09
C GLY A 33 2.35 -50.09 -35.59
N GLU A 34 2.54 -48.85 -35.17
CA GLU A 34 2.43 -48.43 -33.77
C GLU A 34 1.12 -47.62 -33.65
N ASP A 35 0.13 -48.18 -32.95
CA ASP A 35 -1.11 -47.48 -32.60
C ASP A 35 -0.80 -46.43 -31.52
N ASP A 36 -0.22 -45.31 -31.95
CA ASP A 36 -0.03 -44.12 -31.11
C ASP A 36 -1.43 -43.49 -30.91
N ASP A 37 -2.06 -43.87 -29.79
CA ASP A 37 -3.34 -43.34 -29.30
C ASP A 37 -3.10 -41.85 -28.93
N ASP A 38 -3.19 -40.99 -29.95
CA ASP A 38 -2.84 -39.56 -29.97
C ASP A 38 -3.74 -38.77 -29.00
N GLN A 39 -3.46 -38.99 -27.71
CA GLN A 39 -4.29 -38.62 -26.60
C GLN A 39 -4.22 -37.10 -26.44
N MET A 40 -5.18 -36.40 -27.03
CA MET A 40 -5.39 -34.97 -26.85
C MET A 40 -5.42 -34.62 -25.36
N VAL A 41 -4.27 -34.18 -24.85
CA VAL A 41 -4.13 -33.66 -23.50
C VAL A 41 -4.87 -32.33 -23.48
N ILE A 42 -6.14 -32.39 -23.05
CA ILE A 42 -6.94 -31.19 -22.80
C ILE A 42 -6.30 -30.48 -21.62
N GLU A 43 -5.41 -29.53 -21.91
CA GLU A 43 -4.81 -28.67 -20.91
C GLU A 43 -5.93 -28.02 -20.08
N PRO A 44 -5.88 -28.09 -18.74
CA PRO A 44 -6.92 -27.50 -17.90
C PRO A 44 -7.08 -26.01 -18.25
N PRO A 45 -8.30 -25.54 -18.57
CA PRO A 45 -8.49 -24.19 -19.07
C PRO A 45 -7.97 -23.19 -18.05
N GLU A 46 -7.03 -22.33 -18.46
CA GLU A 46 -6.34 -21.40 -17.55
C GLU A 46 -7.36 -20.66 -16.68
N VAL A 47 -7.30 -20.93 -15.38
CA VAL A 47 -8.21 -20.32 -14.40
C VAL A 47 -7.83 -18.85 -14.28
N ARG A 48 -8.49 -18.02 -15.10
CA ARG A 48 -8.31 -16.57 -15.14
C ARG A 48 -8.36 -16.02 -13.72
N LYS A 49 -7.21 -15.60 -13.22
CA LYS A 49 -7.06 -15.04 -11.87
C LYS A 49 -8.06 -13.89 -11.72
N ALA A 50 -8.75 -13.84 -10.59
CA ALA A 50 -9.65 -12.75 -10.28
C ALA A 50 -8.87 -11.41 -10.38
N PRO A 51 -9.45 -10.35 -10.97
CA PRO A 51 -8.75 -9.07 -11.12
C PRO A 51 -8.69 -8.26 -9.81
N TYR A 52 -9.00 -8.90 -8.67
CA TYR A 52 -9.02 -8.37 -7.32
C TYR A 52 -8.31 -9.33 -6.37
N ALA A 53 -7.70 -8.79 -5.30
CA ALA A 53 -7.12 -9.60 -4.24
C ALA A 53 -8.07 -9.66 -3.03
N MET A 54 -8.25 -10.83 -2.43
CA MET A 54 -8.86 -10.98 -1.11
C MET A 54 -7.75 -11.04 -0.06
N MET A 55 -7.87 -10.23 0.99
CA MET A 55 -6.87 -10.07 2.04
C MET A 55 -7.46 -10.39 3.41
N ASN A 56 -6.76 -11.20 4.19
CA ASN A 56 -6.99 -11.36 5.62
C ASN A 56 -6.25 -10.27 6.43
N ARG A 57 -6.39 -10.30 7.76
CA ARG A 57 -5.76 -9.33 8.67
C ARG A 57 -4.25 -9.22 8.50
N ALA A 58 -3.54 -10.34 8.37
CA ALA A 58 -2.09 -10.36 8.21
C ALA A 58 -1.69 -9.74 6.86
N ASP A 59 -2.36 -10.14 5.77
CA ASP A 59 -2.11 -9.62 4.42
C ASP A 59 -2.27 -8.09 4.37
N LEU A 60 -3.30 -7.54 5.05
CA LEU A 60 -3.50 -6.11 5.19
C LEU A 60 -2.36 -5.42 5.95
N ALA A 61 -1.89 -6.00 7.05
CA ALA A 61 -0.80 -5.42 7.85
C ALA A 61 0.54 -5.46 7.09
N ASP A 62 0.79 -6.55 6.37
CA ASP A 62 1.90 -6.70 5.44
C ASP A 62 1.82 -5.65 4.31
N ARG A 63 0.64 -5.46 3.70
CA ARG A 63 0.41 -4.50 2.61
C ARG A 63 0.63 -3.07 3.10
N GLN A 64 0.05 -2.70 4.24
CA GLN A 64 0.25 -1.42 4.91
C GLN A 64 1.75 -1.18 5.20
N THR A 65 2.43 -2.14 5.84
CA THR A 65 3.86 -2.03 6.18
C THR A 65 4.73 -1.86 4.95
N LYS A 66 4.46 -2.59 3.87
CA LYS A 66 5.19 -2.47 2.59
C LYS A 66 4.98 -1.11 1.94
N CYS A 67 3.74 -0.60 1.88
CA CYS A 67 3.47 0.75 1.37
C CYS A 67 4.17 1.83 2.20
N VAL A 68 4.17 1.72 3.53
CA VAL A 68 4.87 2.66 4.43
C VAL A 68 6.39 2.61 4.22
N ALA A 69 6.97 1.42 4.07
CA ALA A 69 8.41 1.27 3.80
C ALA A 69 8.81 1.86 2.44
N GLU A 70 8.02 1.60 1.39
CA GLU A 70 8.21 2.13 0.04
C GLU A 70 8.14 3.67 0.02
N ALA A 71 7.16 4.26 0.71
CA ALA A 71 7.06 5.72 0.89
C ALA A 71 8.22 6.29 1.72
N ALA A 72 8.63 5.61 2.80
CA ALA A 72 9.73 6.05 3.65
C ALA A 72 11.07 6.06 2.90
N GLU A 73 11.36 5.01 2.14
CA GLU A 73 12.56 4.91 1.30
C GLU A 73 12.56 5.94 0.17
N LEU A 74 11.47 6.05 -0.60
CA LEU A 74 11.43 6.94 -1.77
C LEU A 74 11.46 8.43 -1.40
N LEU A 75 10.80 8.82 -0.30
CA LEU A 75 10.73 10.22 0.14
C LEU A 75 11.86 10.59 1.12
N GLN A 76 12.70 9.61 1.51
CA GLN A 76 13.79 9.74 2.49
C GLN A 76 13.30 10.29 3.85
N VAL A 77 12.28 9.62 4.40
CA VAL A 77 11.63 9.97 5.68
C VAL A 77 11.56 8.76 6.63
N THR A 78 11.23 8.99 7.89
CA THR A 78 10.95 7.88 8.82
C THR A 78 9.66 7.14 8.45
N GLN A 79 9.51 5.87 8.85
CA GLN A 79 8.27 5.12 8.64
C GLN A 79 7.05 5.79 9.32
N GLU A 80 7.27 6.46 10.45
CA GLU A 80 6.25 7.27 11.13
C GLU A 80 5.75 8.44 10.27
N GLU A 81 6.67 9.19 9.64
CA GLU A 81 6.33 10.23 8.67
C GLU A 81 5.64 9.63 7.45
N GLY A 82 6.17 8.53 6.88
CA GLY A 82 5.62 7.84 5.72
C GLY A 82 4.18 7.37 5.91
N PHE A 83 3.86 6.82 7.10
CA PHE A 83 2.50 6.44 7.49
C PHE A 83 1.54 7.64 7.49
N VAL A 84 1.95 8.77 8.09
CA VAL A 84 1.13 9.99 8.13
C VAL A 84 0.97 10.58 6.73
N LEU A 85 2.04 10.62 5.94
CA LEU A 85 2.06 11.16 4.58
C LEU A 85 1.12 10.38 3.64
N LEU A 86 1.21 9.05 3.64
CA LEU A 86 0.31 8.19 2.86
C LEU A 86 -1.15 8.41 3.26
N ARG A 87 -1.43 8.43 4.56
CA ARG A 87 -2.78 8.59 5.10
C ARG A 87 -3.45 9.90 4.64
N GLU A 88 -2.75 11.03 4.78
CA GLU A 88 -3.26 12.35 4.35
C GLU A 88 -3.38 12.47 2.80
N HIS A 89 -2.84 11.49 2.06
CA HIS A 89 -2.94 11.35 0.59
C HIS A 89 -3.85 10.19 0.14
N ASN A 90 -4.66 9.60 1.04
CA ASN A 90 -5.60 8.49 0.78
C ASN A 90 -4.92 7.17 0.36
N TRP A 91 -3.70 6.93 0.86
CA TRP A 91 -2.84 5.78 0.54
C TRP A 91 -2.43 5.66 -0.94
N ASP A 92 -2.66 6.72 -1.73
CA ASP A 92 -2.15 6.87 -3.08
C ASP A 92 -0.70 7.37 -3.06
N LEU A 93 0.23 6.43 -3.26
CA LEU A 93 1.67 6.70 -3.26
C LEU A 93 2.09 7.61 -4.43
N LEU A 94 1.45 7.52 -5.60
CA LEU A 94 1.81 8.37 -6.75
C LEU A 94 1.41 9.83 -6.49
N ARG A 95 0.18 10.04 -6.01
CA ARG A 95 -0.32 11.36 -5.61
C ARG A 95 0.43 11.96 -4.42
N LEU A 96 1.05 11.12 -3.58
CA LEU A 96 1.98 11.57 -2.55
C LEU A 96 3.32 12.02 -3.17
N GLN A 97 3.93 11.23 -4.06
CA GLN A 97 5.16 11.60 -4.78
C GLN A 97 5.00 12.93 -5.52
N GLU A 98 3.96 13.10 -6.32
CA GLU A 98 3.70 14.32 -7.11
C GLU A 98 3.67 15.57 -6.22
N ALA A 99 2.94 15.51 -5.10
CA ALA A 99 2.82 16.62 -4.16
C ALA A 99 4.10 16.88 -3.34
N TRP A 100 4.86 15.83 -3.03
CA TRP A 100 6.13 15.93 -2.30
C TRP A 100 7.23 16.56 -3.15
N PHE A 101 7.34 16.16 -4.42
CA PHE A 101 8.33 16.71 -5.34
C PHE A 101 7.93 18.10 -5.91
N ASP A 102 6.64 18.51 -5.82
CA ASP A 102 6.22 19.92 -5.95
C ASP A 102 6.64 20.75 -4.73
N ASN A 103 6.30 20.31 -3.51
CA ASN A 103 6.57 21.09 -2.30
C ASN A 103 6.53 20.26 -0.99
N ASP A 104 7.63 19.54 -0.70
CA ASP A 104 7.80 18.75 0.52
C ASP A 104 7.41 19.52 1.79
N LYS A 105 7.84 20.78 1.92
CA LYS A 105 7.60 21.62 3.09
C LYS A 105 6.11 21.87 3.32
N LYS A 106 5.36 22.21 2.27
CA LYS A 106 3.90 22.41 2.34
C LYS A 106 3.16 21.13 2.70
N VAL A 107 3.65 19.97 2.24
CA VAL A 107 3.12 18.65 2.66
C VAL A 107 3.44 18.41 4.13
N ARG A 108 4.70 18.58 4.58
CA ARG A 108 5.13 18.49 5.98
C ARG A 108 4.34 19.42 6.92
N ASP A 109 4.15 20.68 6.54
CA ASP A 109 3.36 21.67 7.29
C ASP A 109 1.90 21.21 7.46
N ARG A 110 1.27 20.72 6.38
CA ARG A 110 -0.10 20.20 6.39
C ARG A 110 -0.26 18.96 7.27
N CYS A 111 0.62 17.98 7.09
CA CYS A 111 0.63 16.72 7.83
C CYS A 111 0.97 16.90 9.31
N GLY A 112 1.54 18.04 9.71
CA GLY A 112 2.02 18.27 11.08
C GLY A 112 3.37 17.60 11.36
N LEU A 113 4.20 17.44 10.32
CA LEU A 113 5.53 16.84 10.35
C LEU A 113 6.66 17.88 10.21
N SER A 114 6.29 19.16 10.08
CA SER A 114 7.24 20.27 10.05
C SER A 114 8.04 20.38 11.35
N ALA A 115 9.35 20.59 11.24
CA ALA A 115 10.20 20.89 12.38
C ALA A 115 9.91 22.32 12.85
N THR A 116 9.32 22.47 14.04
CA THR A 116 9.03 23.79 14.62
C THR A 116 10.33 24.55 14.86
N PRO A 117 10.49 25.80 14.35
CA PRO A 117 11.69 26.62 14.58
C PRO A 117 11.70 27.24 15.98
N SER A 118 11.55 26.40 17.02
CA SER A 118 11.74 26.74 18.42
C SER A 118 13.23 26.60 18.78
N SER A 119 14.00 27.64 18.45
CA SER A 119 15.35 27.95 18.95
C SER A 119 16.24 26.79 19.42
N SER A 120 16.92 26.16 18.46
CA SER A 120 18.29 25.64 18.62
C SER A 120 18.59 24.62 19.74
N SER A 121 17.95 23.46 19.73
CA SER A 121 18.62 22.19 20.07
C SER A 121 17.85 20.96 19.56
N SER A 122 18.57 19.95 19.05
CA SER A 122 17.99 18.69 18.58
C SER A 122 17.79 17.71 19.75
N SER A 123 16.92 18.07 20.69
CA SER A 123 16.54 17.22 21.81
C SER A 123 15.10 17.50 22.22
N CYS A 124 14.33 16.45 22.50
CA CYS A 124 13.13 16.59 23.31
C CYS A 124 13.53 17.19 24.67
N ASN A 125 12.76 18.17 25.16
CA ASN A 125 13.08 18.91 26.38
C ASN A 125 12.74 18.09 27.64
N ASN A 126 13.46 16.98 27.80
CA ASN A 126 13.38 16.08 28.94
C ASN A 126 14.10 16.71 30.15
N GLY A 127 13.36 17.52 30.90
CA GLY A 127 13.86 18.23 32.07
C GLY A 127 12.76 18.76 32.98
N PRO A 128 13.14 19.39 34.11
CA PRO A 128 12.22 19.78 35.15
C PRO A 128 11.36 20.99 34.76
N GLY A 129 10.08 20.94 35.11
CA GLY A 129 9.13 22.01 34.85
C GLY A 129 7.73 21.73 35.41
N THR A 130 6.77 22.56 35.01
CA THR A 130 5.35 22.39 35.39
C THR A 130 4.57 21.80 34.22
N CYS A 131 3.88 20.68 34.43
CA CYS A 131 3.00 20.11 33.40
C CYS A 131 1.75 20.98 33.22
N SER A 132 1.51 21.49 32.02
CA SER A 132 0.38 22.41 31.73
C SER A 132 -1.01 21.76 31.72
N ILE A 133 -1.11 20.43 31.89
CA ILE A 133 -2.37 19.70 32.02
C ILE A 133 -2.76 19.53 33.49
N CYS A 134 -1.88 18.96 34.32
CA CYS A 134 -2.17 18.68 35.73
C CYS A 134 -1.68 19.76 36.72
N MET A 135 -0.92 20.76 36.24
CA MET A 135 -0.31 21.86 37.01
C MET A 135 0.71 21.43 38.08
N SER A 136 1.08 20.15 38.14
CA SER A 136 2.15 19.63 39.02
C SER A 136 3.54 20.04 38.53
N ALA A 137 4.47 20.21 39.48
CA ALA A 137 5.90 20.20 39.21
C ALA A 137 6.38 18.76 38.94
N ILE A 138 7.26 18.59 37.95
CA ILE A 138 7.65 17.30 37.36
C ILE A 138 9.14 17.38 36.98
N ASP A 139 9.93 16.36 37.31
CA ASP A 139 11.38 16.36 37.07
C ASP A 139 11.78 16.06 35.60
N GLU A 140 10.91 15.34 34.87
CA GLU A 140 11.07 15.06 33.44
C GLU A 140 9.73 15.27 32.71
N LEU A 141 9.58 16.41 32.04
CA LEU A 141 8.52 16.60 31.03
C LEU A 141 8.92 15.89 29.74
N VAL A 142 8.02 15.11 29.14
CA VAL A 142 8.26 14.45 27.85
C VAL A 142 7.58 15.26 26.74
N SER A 143 8.30 15.43 25.61
CA SER A 143 7.77 16.04 24.39
C SER A 143 7.91 15.11 23.18
N GLU A 144 6.88 15.12 22.32
CA GLU A 144 6.98 14.71 20.91
C GLU A 144 7.74 15.78 20.12
N GLN A 145 8.12 15.53 18.86
CA GLN A 145 8.96 16.38 17.96
C GLN A 145 8.59 17.89 17.81
N CYS A 146 7.51 18.38 18.44
CA CYS A 146 7.16 19.79 18.53
C CYS A 146 7.66 20.50 19.81
N GLY A 147 8.34 19.80 20.72
CA GLY A 147 8.93 20.39 21.94
C GLY A 147 7.95 20.74 23.07
N HIS A 148 6.64 20.59 22.88
CA HIS A 148 5.64 20.79 23.94
C HIS A 148 5.69 19.64 24.96
N GLY A 149 6.15 19.95 26.18
CA GLY A 149 6.39 18.98 27.26
C GLY A 149 5.20 18.80 28.21
N PHE A 150 4.87 17.54 28.53
CA PHE A 150 3.87 17.14 29.52
C PHE A 150 4.40 15.97 30.35
N CYS A 151 3.87 15.72 31.54
CA CYS A 151 4.30 14.55 32.33
C CYS A 151 3.83 13.23 31.69
N LYS A 152 4.52 12.14 32.02
CA LYS A 152 4.18 10.78 31.57
C LYS A 152 2.71 10.45 31.78
N ASP A 153 2.17 10.71 32.97
CA ASP A 153 0.81 10.29 33.33
C ASP A 153 -0.26 11.03 32.51
N CYS A 154 -0.04 12.31 32.19
CA CYS A 154 -0.91 13.08 31.30
C CYS A 154 -0.82 12.60 29.85
N TRP A 155 0.36 12.19 29.37
CA TRP A 155 0.50 11.56 28.05
C TRP A 155 -0.21 10.20 28.00
N THR A 156 0.07 9.29 28.93
CA THR A 156 -0.58 7.98 29.01
C THR A 156 -2.12 8.12 29.11
N GLY A 157 -2.61 8.99 29.98
CA GLY A 157 -4.05 9.24 30.14
C GLY A 157 -4.71 9.79 28.87
N TYR A 158 -4.05 10.73 28.17
CA TYR A 158 -4.54 11.28 26.91
C TYR A 158 -4.57 10.22 25.79
N LEU A 159 -3.46 9.50 25.59
CA LEU A 159 -3.34 8.54 24.49
C LEU A 159 -4.28 7.34 24.67
N ASN A 160 -4.44 6.86 25.91
CA ASN A 160 -5.44 5.84 26.23
C ASN A 160 -6.87 6.34 25.94
N SER A 161 -7.23 7.59 26.29
CA SER A 161 -8.57 8.12 25.98
C SER A 161 -8.82 8.22 24.48
N GLN A 162 -7.85 8.70 23.71
CA GLN A 162 -7.96 8.75 22.24
C GLN A 162 -8.14 7.35 21.63
N VAL A 163 -7.47 6.33 22.18
CA VAL A 163 -7.61 4.92 21.76
C VAL A 163 -8.99 4.34 22.09
N ASP A 164 -9.57 4.67 23.25
CA ASP A 164 -10.92 4.23 23.63
C ASP A 164 -12.04 5.02 22.93
N GLU A 165 -11.78 6.28 22.53
CA GLU A 165 -12.65 7.05 21.62
C GLU A 165 -12.75 6.42 20.22
N GLY A 166 -11.78 5.57 19.85
CA GLY A 166 -11.84 4.67 18.69
C GLY A 166 -10.86 5.02 17.58
N ARG A 167 -11.25 4.73 16.32
CA ARG A 167 -10.35 4.85 15.14
C ARG A 167 -9.74 6.24 14.92
N SER A 168 -10.34 7.29 15.50
CA SER A 168 -9.80 8.65 15.50
C SER A 168 -8.44 8.78 16.20
N ALA A 169 -8.06 7.84 17.07
CA ALA A 169 -6.72 7.74 17.66
C ALA A 169 -5.59 7.87 16.62
N VAL A 170 -5.78 7.34 15.42
CA VAL A 170 -4.78 7.37 14.35
C VAL A 170 -4.45 8.81 13.90
N HIS A 171 -5.35 9.78 14.13
CA HIS A 171 -5.14 11.20 13.78
C HIS A 171 -4.65 12.06 14.95
N THR A 172 -4.40 11.47 16.12
CA THR A 172 -4.06 12.16 17.38
C THR A 172 -2.95 13.21 17.19
N ARG A 173 -3.17 14.38 17.79
CA ARG A 173 -2.25 15.52 17.73
C ARG A 173 -1.70 15.82 19.13
N CYS A 174 -0.67 16.65 19.20
CA CYS A 174 -0.14 17.13 20.47
C CYS A 174 -1.23 17.83 21.32
N PRO A 175 -1.34 17.57 22.64
CA PRO A 175 -2.32 18.21 23.52
C PRO A 175 -2.23 19.74 23.60
N GLN A 176 -1.12 20.34 23.15
CA GLN A 176 -0.95 21.79 23.16
C GLN A 176 -1.94 22.46 22.18
N HIS A 177 -2.77 23.35 22.71
CA HIS A 177 -3.73 24.14 21.92
C HIS A 177 -3.06 24.81 20.70
N LYS A 178 -3.64 24.57 19.51
CA LYS A 178 -3.17 24.98 18.17
C LYS A 178 -1.89 24.29 17.64
N CYS A 179 -1.36 23.27 18.32
CA CYS A 179 -0.29 22.45 17.75
C CYS A 179 -0.86 21.41 16.76
N ASN A 180 -0.45 21.45 15.49
CA ASN A 180 -0.83 20.46 14.48
C ASN A 180 0.06 19.20 14.50
N ARG A 181 1.05 19.10 15.39
CA ARG A 181 2.01 17.99 15.41
C ARG A 181 1.29 16.66 15.58
N HIS A 182 1.47 15.74 14.63
CA HIS A 182 0.97 14.38 14.74
C HIS A 182 1.82 13.58 15.73
N VAL A 183 1.16 12.73 16.53
CA VAL A 183 1.79 11.86 17.55
C VAL A 183 2.12 10.51 16.91
N SER A 184 3.40 10.15 16.92
CA SER A 184 3.91 8.95 16.27
C SER A 184 3.38 7.65 16.90
N GLY A 185 3.30 6.57 16.12
CA GLY A 185 2.94 5.24 16.62
C GLY A 185 3.89 4.76 17.70
N ASN A 186 5.20 4.99 17.54
CA ASN A 186 6.20 4.74 18.60
C ASN A 186 5.90 5.49 19.91
N PHE A 187 5.22 6.63 19.86
CA PHE A 187 4.82 7.38 21.05
C PHE A 187 3.64 6.70 21.77
N PHE A 188 2.67 6.13 21.03
CA PHE A 188 1.69 5.21 21.61
C PHE A 188 2.38 3.98 22.22
N GLU A 189 3.27 3.31 21.49
CA GLU A 189 3.96 2.11 21.97
C GLU A 189 4.81 2.35 23.24
N ARG A 190 5.30 3.59 23.45
CA ARG A 190 6.04 3.99 24.64
C ARG A 190 5.16 4.36 25.85
N PHE A 191 3.93 4.83 25.64
CA PHE A 191 3.11 5.44 26.70
C PHE A 191 1.78 4.75 26.99
N CYS A 192 1.23 3.98 26.05
CA CYS A 192 0.09 3.10 26.25
C CYS A 192 0.53 1.73 26.80
N ASP A 193 -0.41 1.01 27.42
CA ASP A 193 -0.22 -0.41 27.80
C ASP A 193 -0.46 -1.37 26.62
N GLU A 194 -0.27 -2.67 26.85
CA GLU A 194 -0.44 -3.73 25.82
C GLU A 194 -1.87 -3.78 25.24
N GLU A 195 -2.91 -3.49 26.03
CA GLU A 195 -4.29 -3.51 25.55
C GLU A 195 -4.56 -2.31 24.64
N HIS A 196 -4.17 -1.11 25.07
CA HIS A 196 -4.32 0.11 24.30
C HIS A 196 -3.44 0.10 23.04
N ASN A 197 -2.22 -0.44 23.09
CA ASN A 197 -1.40 -0.64 21.89
C ASN A 197 -2.01 -1.66 20.92
N LYS A 198 -2.63 -2.73 21.42
CA LYS A 198 -3.37 -3.69 20.56
C LYS A 198 -4.61 -3.04 19.91
N LYS A 199 -5.36 -2.21 20.63
CA LYS A 199 -6.45 -1.39 20.08
C LYS A 199 -5.93 -0.39 19.03
N TYR A 200 -4.85 0.33 19.33
CA TYR A 200 -4.24 1.31 18.43
C TYR A 200 -3.76 0.68 17.11
N ARG A 201 -3.06 -0.46 17.18
CA ARG A 201 -2.65 -1.24 16.00
C ARG A 201 -3.86 -1.75 15.17
N GLU A 202 -5.00 -2.06 15.81
CA GLU A 202 -6.26 -2.33 15.12
C GLU A 202 -6.85 -1.08 14.46
N TRP A 203 -6.79 0.08 15.10
CA TRP A 203 -7.21 1.34 14.51
C TRP A 203 -6.36 1.72 13.30
N CYS A 204 -5.03 1.60 13.36
CA CYS A 204 -4.15 1.81 12.21
C CYS A 204 -4.51 0.93 11.01
N LEU A 205 -4.89 -0.33 11.25
CA LEU A 205 -5.28 -1.28 10.22
C LEU A 205 -6.70 -1.01 9.66
N ARG A 206 -7.62 -0.54 10.50
CA ARG A 206 -8.96 -0.12 10.08
C ARG A 206 -8.94 1.14 9.24
N THR A 207 -8.24 2.16 9.73
CA THR A 207 -8.07 3.44 9.04
C THR A 207 -7.34 3.28 7.69
N TYR A 208 -6.46 2.28 7.53
CA TYR A 208 -5.90 1.91 6.21
C TYR A 208 -6.98 1.55 5.18
N VAL A 209 -7.93 0.68 5.54
CA VAL A 209 -9.01 0.28 4.62
C VAL A 209 -10.07 1.36 4.49
N ASP A 210 -10.39 2.05 5.59
CA ASP A 210 -11.44 3.08 5.61
C ASP A 210 -11.04 4.34 4.79
N GLU A 211 -9.74 4.61 4.61
CA GLU A 211 -9.21 5.80 3.92
C GLU A 211 -8.52 5.52 2.56
N ASN A 212 -8.42 4.26 2.14
CA ASN A 212 -7.82 3.84 0.86
C ASN A 212 -8.92 3.48 -0.17
N PRO A 213 -9.18 4.29 -1.22
CA PRO A 213 -10.24 4.02 -2.18
C PRO A 213 -10.12 2.70 -2.96
N ALA A 214 -8.91 2.13 -3.06
CA ALA A 214 -8.64 0.87 -3.75
C ALA A 214 -8.83 -0.37 -2.85
N VAL A 215 -9.11 -0.21 -1.56
CA VAL A 215 -9.31 -1.31 -0.60
C VAL A 215 -10.65 -1.14 0.13
N LYS A 216 -11.41 -2.22 0.32
CA LYS A 216 -12.70 -2.19 1.04
C LYS A 216 -12.93 -3.44 1.89
N TRP A 217 -13.57 -3.27 3.05
CA TRP A 217 -14.10 -4.38 3.84
C TRP A 217 -15.14 -5.19 3.05
N CYS A 218 -15.19 -6.50 3.26
CA CYS A 218 -16.29 -7.31 2.76
C CYS A 218 -17.60 -6.90 3.47
N SER A 219 -18.60 -6.48 2.69
CA SER A 219 -19.87 -5.94 3.18
C SER A 219 -20.85 -6.97 3.76
N ASN A 220 -20.41 -8.20 4.04
CA ASN A 220 -21.24 -9.24 4.65
C ASN A 220 -21.84 -8.73 5.99
N PRO A 221 -23.18 -8.63 6.12
CA PRO A 221 -23.84 -8.10 7.33
C PRO A 221 -23.51 -8.81 8.64
N VAL A 222 -22.96 -10.03 8.59
CA VAL A 222 -22.53 -10.81 9.76
C VAL A 222 -21.20 -10.27 10.35
N GLY A 223 -20.52 -9.32 9.70
CA GLY A 223 -19.31 -8.69 10.21
C GLY A 223 -18.02 -9.41 9.80
N CYS A 224 -17.79 -9.54 8.50
CA CYS A 224 -16.59 -10.20 7.98
C CYS A 224 -15.31 -9.35 8.19
N THR A 225 -14.20 -10.02 8.54
CA THR A 225 -12.88 -9.40 8.79
C THR A 225 -11.93 -9.44 7.59
N TYR A 226 -12.38 -9.90 6.43
CA TYR A 226 -11.63 -9.84 5.18
C TYR A 226 -11.87 -8.51 4.47
N ALA A 227 -10.84 -8.00 3.79
CA ALA A 227 -10.92 -6.89 2.86
C ALA A 227 -10.57 -7.34 1.44
N CYS A 228 -10.87 -6.50 0.46
CA CYS A 228 -10.55 -6.71 -0.95
C CYS A 228 -9.79 -5.50 -1.51
N GLU A 229 -8.70 -5.73 -2.24
CA GLU A 229 -8.03 -4.72 -3.07
C GLU A 229 -8.47 -4.87 -4.53
N TYR A 230 -8.97 -3.78 -5.14
CA TYR A 230 -9.33 -3.72 -6.55
C TYR A 230 -9.06 -2.31 -7.11
N GLN A 231 -8.21 -2.24 -8.13
CA GLN A 231 -7.76 -0.99 -8.76
C GLN A 231 -8.58 -0.59 -10.00
N GLY A 232 -9.63 -1.35 -10.34
CA GLY A 232 -10.50 -1.07 -11.48
C GLY A 232 -11.68 -0.15 -11.15
N VAL A 233 -12.18 0.54 -12.17
CA VAL A 233 -13.28 1.52 -12.06
C VAL A 233 -14.68 0.92 -12.28
N GLU A 234 -14.79 -0.36 -12.64
CA GLU A 234 -16.06 -0.98 -13.03
C GLU A 234 -16.84 -1.60 -11.85
N ALA A 235 -18.15 -1.81 -12.06
CA ALA A 235 -19.02 -2.50 -11.13
C ALA A 235 -18.78 -4.02 -11.14
N LEU A 236 -17.71 -4.44 -10.48
CA LEU A 236 -17.33 -5.85 -10.33
C LEU A 236 -18.10 -6.55 -9.20
N GLU A 237 -18.32 -7.87 -9.37
CA GLU A 237 -18.76 -8.75 -8.29
C GLU A 237 -17.52 -9.34 -7.59
N ILE A 238 -17.47 -9.17 -6.27
CA ILE A 238 -16.41 -9.64 -5.40
C ILE A 238 -16.94 -10.81 -4.58
N ARG A 239 -16.48 -12.02 -4.87
CA ARG A 239 -16.70 -13.18 -4.00
C ARG A 239 -15.62 -13.22 -2.92
N CYS A 240 -16.03 -13.08 -1.66
CA CYS A 240 -15.16 -13.09 -0.49
C CYS A 240 -14.89 -14.52 0.00
N ASN A 241 -13.77 -14.72 0.71
CA ASN A 241 -13.41 -15.99 1.36
C ASN A 241 -14.42 -16.43 2.44
N CYS A 242 -15.30 -15.53 2.93
CA CYS A 242 -16.44 -15.90 3.78
C CYS A 242 -17.66 -16.44 2.99
N ASN A 243 -17.51 -16.70 1.69
CA ASN A 243 -18.55 -17.09 0.72
C ASN A 243 -19.62 -16.05 0.39
N TYR A 244 -19.59 -14.85 0.97
CA TYR A 244 -20.46 -13.75 0.56
C TYR A 244 -19.98 -13.12 -0.75
N SER A 245 -20.86 -13.01 -1.74
CA SER A 245 -20.63 -12.24 -2.97
C SER A 245 -21.31 -10.87 -2.86
N TRP A 246 -20.58 -9.81 -3.18
CA TRP A 246 -21.04 -8.42 -3.07
C TRP A 246 -20.52 -7.56 -4.23
N CYS A 247 -21.16 -6.43 -4.52
CA CYS A 247 -20.73 -5.56 -5.62
C CYS A 247 -19.78 -4.45 -5.15
N TRP A 248 -18.58 -4.38 -5.73
CA TRP A 248 -17.54 -3.40 -5.39
C TRP A 248 -18.02 -1.94 -5.45
N ALA A 249 -18.89 -1.62 -6.42
CA ALA A 249 -19.30 -0.25 -6.68
C ALA A 249 -20.33 0.30 -5.67
N CYS A 250 -21.18 -0.57 -5.09
CA CYS A 250 -22.27 -0.15 -4.21
C CYS A 250 -22.20 -0.70 -2.78
N GLY A 251 -21.50 -1.82 -2.54
CA GLY A 251 -21.47 -2.48 -1.24
C GLY A 251 -22.62 -3.47 -1.01
N GLU A 252 -23.69 -3.45 -1.80
CA GLU A 252 -24.81 -4.39 -1.67
C GLU A 252 -24.41 -5.82 -2.08
N GLU A 253 -25.29 -6.79 -1.78
CA GLU A 253 -25.19 -8.17 -2.25
C GLU A 253 -25.04 -8.25 -3.78
N ALA A 254 -24.40 -9.33 -4.27
CA ALA A 254 -24.15 -9.54 -5.69
C ALA A 254 -25.44 -9.58 -6.52
N HIS A 255 -25.70 -8.48 -7.23
CA HIS A 255 -26.97 -8.22 -7.90
C HIS A 255 -26.89 -8.27 -9.44
N ARG A 256 -25.83 -8.85 -10.04
CA ARG A 256 -25.75 -8.98 -11.51
C ARG A 256 -26.86 -9.94 -12.01
N PRO A 257 -27.56 -9.65 -13.12
CA PRO A 257 -27.30 -8.58 -14.10
C PRO A 257 -28.00 -7.23 -13.80
N ALA A 258 -28.71 -7.07 -12.68
CA ALA A 258 -29.34 -5.81 -12.32
C ALA A 258 -28.31 -4.71 -11.98
N SER A 259 -28.73 -3.45 -12.06
CA SER A 259 -27.85 -2.30 -11.84
C SER A 259 -27.74 -1.93 -10.34
N CYS A 260 -26.65 -1.27 -9.95
CA CYS A 260 -26.51 -0.73 -8.58
C CYS A 260 -27.60 0.28 -8.21
N LYS A 261 -28.25 0.93 -9.20
CA LYS A 261 -29.41 1.82 -8.97
C LYS A 261 -30.68 1.05 -8.63
N THR A 262 -30.77 -0.22 -9.06
CA THR A 262 -31.88 -1.13 -8.80
C THR A 262 -31.72 -1.82 -7.45
N ALA A 263 -30.48 -2.17 -7.08
CA ALA A 263 -30.17 -2.82 -5.79
C ALA A 263 -30.31 -1.89 -4.57
N ARG A 264 -30.25 -0.57 -4.78
CA ARG A 264 -30.43 0.48 -3.76
C ARG A 264 -31.81 1.17 -3.81
N GLY A 265 -32.80 0.51 -4.43
CA GLY A 265 -34.13 1.06 -4.72
C GLY A 265 -35.12 0.90 -3.57
#